data_AF-A0A959Y9B6-F1
#
_entry.id   AF-A0A959Y9B6-F1
#
_cell.length_a   1.000
_cell.length_b   1.000
_cell.length_c   1.000
_cell.angle_alpha   90.00
_cell.angle_beta   90.00
_cell.angle_gamma   90.00
#
_symmetry.space_group_name_H-M   'P 1'
#
loop_
_entity.id
_entity.type
_entity.pdbx_description
1 polymer ?
#
loop_
_entity_poly.entity_id
_entity_poly.type
_entity_poly.pdbx_seq_one_letter_code
_entity_poly.pdbx_strand_id
1 'polypeptide(L)'
;MHTHALSLVLLLGVGAWGHAQDGTLVERTPVRWPEEVVSGADAEDRLAAVTVDRITYLSGGLKVQGFVLEPTSPGPHPCLIFNRGGNREFGKISEAFLWRFLVPMANWGYVVVASQYRGNDGGEGREEFGGADVDDVLNLMPL
;
A
#
# COMPACT_ATOMS: atom_id res chain seq x y z
N MET A 1 2.48 60.08 33.26
CA MET A 1 1.70 58.83 33.19
C MET A 1 2.00 58.20 31.84
N HIS A 2 3.05 57.39 31.75
CA HIS A 2 3.47 56.76 30.50
C HIS A 2 3.37 55.24 30.61
N THR A 3 2.48 54.72 29.78
CA THR A 3 2.20 53.33 29.46
C THR A 3 3.36 52.74 28.65
N HIS A 4 3.87 51.58 29.07
CA HIS A 4 4.61 50.69 28.18
C HIS A 4 3.95 49.31 28.21
N ALA A 5 3.27 48.99 27.11
CA ALA A 5 2.77 47.67 26.80
C ALA A 5 3.96 46.78 26.42
N LEU A 6 4.13 45.64 27.10
CA LEU A 6 5.00 44.57 26.62
C LEU A 6 4.27 43.81 25.51
N SER A 7 4.75 43.95 24.27
CA SER A 7 4.39 43.06 23.18
C SER A 7 5.22 41.78 23.29
N LEU A 8 4.56 40.67 23.63
CA LEU A 8 5.11 39.33 23.54
C LEU A 8 5.06 38.89 22.07
N VAL A 9 6.20 38.92 21.37
CA VAL A 9 6.32 38.33 20.03
C VAL A 9 6.57 36.83 20.21
N LEU A 10 5.54 36.03 19.96
CA LEU A 10 5.66 34.58 19.89
C LEU A 10 6.22 34.22 18.49
N LEU A 11 7.53 34.03 18.40
CA LEU A 11 8.17 33.41 17.24
C LEU A 11 7.83 31.92 17.26
N LEU A 12 6.78 31.52 16.52
CA LEU A 12 6.56 30.13 16.17
C LEU A 12 7.73 29.69 15.28
N GLY A 13 8.67 28.96 15.88
CA GLY A 13 9.76 28.33 15.16
C GLY A 13 9.21 27.44 14.05
N VAL A 14 9.73 27.63 12.84
CA VAL A 14 9.60 26.70 11.73
C VAL A 14 10.41 25.44 12.10
N GLY A 15 9.79 24.59 12.92
CA GLY A 15 10.36 23.32 13.35
C GLY A 15 10.13 22.26 12.29
N ALA A 16 11.20 21.90 11.59
CA ALA A 16 11.45 20.64 10.89
C ALA A 16 10.30 20.06 10.03
N TRP A 17 10.56 20.03 8.72
CA TRP A 17 9.88 19.21 7.73
C TRP A 17 10.12 17.72 8.06
N GLY A 18 9.35 17.17 8.98
CA GLY A 18 9.25 15.73 9.16
C GLY A 18 8.18 15.20 8.23
N HIS A 19 8.57 14.46 7.19
CA HIS A 19 7.68 13.54 6.49
C HIS A 19 7.25 12.45 7.49
N ALA A 20 6.33 12.77 8.38
CA ALA A 20 6.20 12.04 9.64
C ALA A 20 5.54 10.66 9.53
N GLN A 21 5.10 10.22 8.34
CA GLN A 21 4.31 8.98 8.22
C GLN A 21 4.50 8.23 6.88
N ASP A 22 5.57 8.46 6.13
CA ASP A 22 5.78 7.71 4.89
C ASP A 22 6.08 6.22 5.20
N GLY A 23 5.32 5.32 4.57
CA GLY A 23 5.33 3.88 4.88
C GLY A 23 4.55 3.50 6.14
N THR A 24 3.56 4.30 6.55
CA THR A 24 2.64 3.92 7.64
C THR A 24 1.40 3.24 7.07
N LEU A 25 1.08 2.05 7.60
CA LEU A 25 -0.19 1.37 7.31
C LEU A 25 -1.35 2.12 8.02
N VAL A 26 -2.31 2.60 7.24
CA VAL A 26 -3.50 3.32 7.73
C VAL A 26 -4.68 2.39 7.87
N GLU A 27 -4.86 1.48 6.91
CA GLU A 27 -5.97 0.55 6.87
C GLU A 27 -5.53 -0.76 6.24
N ARG A 28 -6.12 -1.86 6.72
CA ARG A 28 -5.95 -3.21 6.17
C ARG A 28 -7.30 -3.93 6.23
N THR A 29 -7.78 -4.38 5.08
CA THR A 29 -9.08 -5.06 4.95
C THR A 29 -8.96 -6.32 4.11
N PRO A 30 -9.56 -7.46 4.53
CA PRO A 30 -9.53 -8.68 3.73
C PRO A 30 -10.18 -8.48 2.37
N VAL A 31 -9.52 -8.98 1.32
CA VAL A 31 -10.09 -8.97 -0.03
C VAL A 31 -11.32 -9.86 -0.07
N ARG A 32 -12.41 -9.32 -0.60
CA ARG A 32 -13.63 -10.08 -0.89
C ARG A 32 -13.51 -10.67 -2.28
N TRP A 33 -13.62 -11.99 -2.37
CA TRP A 33 -13.47 -12.71 -3.61
C TRP A 33 -14.80 -12.81 -4.37
N PRO A 34 -14.90 -12.28 -5.59
CA PRO A 34 -16.05 -12.54 -6.46
C PRO A 34 -16.08 -14.03 -6.85
N GLU A 35 -17.27 -14.63 -6.89
CA GLU A 35 -17.45 -16.06 -7.20
C GLU A 35 -16.89 -16.42 -8.58
N GLU A 36 -16.92 -15.48 -9.53
CA GLU A 36 -16.44 -15.69 -10.90
C GLU A 36 -14.91 -15.70 -11.02
N VAL A 37 -14.20 -15.18 -10.02
CA VAL A 37 -12.73 -15.07 -10.03
C VAL A 37 -12.08 -16.35 -9.52
N VAL A 38 -12.57 -16.86 -8.39
CA VAL A 38 -11.98 -18.01 -7.70
C VAL A 38 -12.30 -19.28 -8.47
N SER A 39 -11.26 -19.97 -8.94
CA SER A 39 -11.41 -21.04 -9.94
C SER A 39 -10.30 -22.09 -9.83
N GLY A 40 -10.68 -23.36 -9.93
CA GLY A 40 -9.75 -24.49 -9.80
C GLY A 40 -10.21 -25.45 -8.70
N ALA A 41 -9.88 -26.74 -8.85
CA ALA A 41 -10.28 -27.77 -7.90
C ALA A 41 -9.62 -27.60 -6.52
N ASP A 42 -8.49 -26.89 -6.46
CA ASP A 42 -7.69 -26.61 -5.27
C ASP A 42 -7.92 -25.19 -4.70
N ALA A 43 -8.98 -24.51 -5.15
CA ALA A 43 -9.12 -23.08 -4.88
C ALA A 43 -9.33 -22.75 -3.39
N GLU A 44 -10.09 -23.59 -2.68
CA GLU A 44 -10.30 -23.47 -1.24
C GLU A 44 -8.98 -23.63 -0.47
N ASP A 45 -8.19 -24.65 -0.81
CA ASP A 45 -6.88 -24.89 -0.20
C ASP A 45 -5.92 -23.72 -0.44
N ARG A 46 -5.89 -23.19 -1.67
CA ARG A 46 -5.04 -22.04 -2.05
C ARG A 46 -5.41 -20.76 -1.30
N LEU A 47 -6.70 -20.55 -1.00
CA LEU A 47 -7.16 -19.42 -0.19
C LEU A 47 -6.94 -19.65 1.31
N ALA A 48 -7.03 -20.89 1.79
CA ALA A 48 -6.73 -21.21 3.19
C ALA A 48 -5.23 -21.07 3.52
N ALA A 49 -4.36 -21.25 2.53
CA ALA A 49 -2.91 -21.16 2.69
C ALA A 49 -2.36 -19.71 2.73
N VAL A 50 -3.17 -18.70 2.41
CA VAL A 50 -2.70 -17.30 2.28
C VAL A 50 -3.73 -16.30 2.81
N THR A 51 -3.28 -15.27 3.53
CA THR A 51 -4.10 -14.07 3.76
C THR A 51 -3.91 -13.11 2.59
N VAL A 52 -4.98 -12.43 2.19
CA VAL A 52 -4.94 -11.42 1.11
C VAL A 52 -5.73 -10.22 1.57
N ASP A 53 -5.03 -9.12 1.79
CA ASP A 53 -5.62 -7.88 2.26
C ASP A 53 -5.35 -6.74 1.28
N ARG A 54 -6.35 -5.89 1.13
CA ARG A 54 -6.20 -4.55 0.58
C ARG A 54 -5.65 -3.65 1.69
N ILE A 55 -4.65 -2.86 1.36
CA ILE A 55 -4.04 -1.92 2.29
C ILE A 55 -4.18 -0.48 1.79
N THR A 56 -4.29 0.45 2.74
CA THR A 56 -4.10 1.88 2.54
C THR A 56 -2.88 2.28 3.34
N TYR A 57 -1.90 2.90 2.71
CA TYR A 57 -0.67 3.37 3.38
C TYR A 57 -0.33 4.80 2.97
N LEU A 58 0.50 5.46 3.78
CA LEU A 58 0.93 6.83 3.51
C LEU A 58 2.22 6.85 2.70
N SER A 59 2.26 7.73 1.69
CA SER A 59 3.44 7.97 0.86
C SER A 59 3.43 9.42 0.37
N GLY A 60 4.43 10.21 0.78
CA GLY A 60 4.47 11.65 0.51
C GLY A 60 3.27 12.40 1.08
N GLY A 61 2.73 11.92 2.21
CA GLY A 61 1.51 12.44 2.82
C GLY A 61 0.19 12.10 2.09
N LEU A 62 0.24 11.26 1.05
CA LEU A 62 -0.94 10.79 0.32
C LEU A 62 -1.35 9.40 0.78
N LYS A 63 -2.65 9.11 0.78
CA LYS A 63 -3.18 7.76 0.95
C LYS A 63 -3.10 6.98 -0.36
N VAL A 64 -2.21 5.99 -0.40
CA VAL A 64 -2.00 5.11 -1.54
C VAL A 64 -2.59 3.73 -1.25
N GLN A 65 -3.26 3.18 -2.25
CA GLN A 65 -3.86 1.85 -2.19
C GLN A 65 -2.84 0.79 -2.60
N GLY A 66 -2.96 -0.40 -2.02
CA GLY A 66 -2.14 -1.55 -2.37
C GLY A 66 -2.71 -2.86 -1.84
N PHE A 67 -1.90 -3.90 -1.89
CA PHE A 67 -2.22 -5.23 -1.40
C PHE A 67 -1.04 -5.84 -0.65
N VAL A 68 -1.37 -6.63 0.37
CA VAL A 68 -0.44 -7.49 1.09
C VAL A 68 -1.00 -8.90 1.06
N LEU A 69 -0.16 -9.87 0.69
CA LEU A 69 -0.47 -11.28 0.74
C LEU A 69 0.58 -11.98 1.61
N GLU A 70 0.15 -12.79 2.56
CA GLU A 70 1.05 -13.49 3.47
C GLU A 70 0.73 -14.99 3.50
N PRO A 71 1.73 -15.88 3.47
CA PRO A 71 1.51 -17.29 3.74
C PRO A 71 1.01 -17.47 5.18
N THR A 72 0.04 -18.37 5.39
CA THR A 72 -0.43 -18.70 6.75
C THR A 72 0.53 -19.64 7.49
N SER A 73 1.53 -20.19 6.79
CA SER A 73 2.59 -21.02 7.37
C SER A 73 3.57 -20.18 8.22
N PRO A 74 4.21 -20.79 9.24
CA PRO A 74 5.21 -20.10 10.05
C PRO A 74 6.40 -19.60 9.21
N GLY A 75 6.87 -18.38 9.49
CA GLY A 75 8.00 -17.75 8.80
C GLY A 75 9.39 -18.07 9.39
N PRO A 76 10.44 -17.31 8.97
CA PRO A 76 10.39 -16.12 8.12
C PRO A 76 10.19 -16.46 6.62
N HIS A 77 9.55 -15.52 5.91
CA HIS A 77 9.28 -15.63 4.47
C HIS A 77 10.05 -14.55 3.69
N PRO A 78 10.61 -14.85 2.49
CA PRO A 78 11.11 -13.81 1.60
C PRO A 78 10.00 -12.85 1.17
N CYS A 79 10.33 -11.58 0.99
CA CYS A 79 9.42 -10.57 0.46
C CYS A 79 9.55 -10.44 -1.07
N LEU A 80 8.43 -10.34 -1.77
CA LEU A 80 8.32 -10.00 -3.18
C LEU A 80 7.53 -8.70 -3.30
N ILE A 81 8.19 -7.65 -3.81
CA ILE A 81 7.52 -6.40 -4.18
C ILE A 81 7.08 -6.51 -5.64
N PHE A 82 5.77 -6.48 -5.89
CA PHE A 82 5.22 -6.52 -7.23
C PHE A 82 4.89 -5.11 -7.73
N ASN A 83 5.50 -4.75 -8.87
CA ASN A 83 5.26 -3.50 -9.56
C ASN A 83 4.30 -3.76 -10.73
N ARG A 84 3.11 -3.17 -10.69
CA ARG A 84 2.14 -3.30 -11.78
C ARG A 84 2.64 -2.58 -13.05
N GLY A 85 2.27 -3.11 -14.21
CA GLY A 85 2.33 -2.38 -15.48
C GLY A 85 1.01 -1.67 -15.77
N GLY A 86 0.97 -0.88 -16.85
CA GLY A 86 -0.22 -0.11 -17.25
C GLY A 86 -0.04 1.38 -17.05
N ASN A 87 -1.15 2.12 -17.00
CA ASN A 87 -1.17 3.57 -16.81
C ASN A 87 -2.48 3.98 -16.14
N ARG A 88 -2.36 4.57 -14.96
CA ARG A 88 -3.49 4.93 -14.09
C ARG A 88 -4.41 3.73 -13.86
N GLU A 89 -5.73 3.93 -13.89
CA GLU A 89 -6.72 2.84 -13.77
C GLU A 89 -6.53 1.69 -14.79
N PHE A 90 -5.89 1.94 -15.94
CA PHE A 90 -5.57 0.87 -16.87
C PHE A 90 -4.43 0.00 -16.33
N GLY A 91 -4.70 -1.30 -16.19
CA GLY A 91 -3.74 -2.27 -15.66
C GLY A 91 -3.60 -2.23 -14.13
N LYS A 92 -4.53 -1.59 -13.42
CA LYS A 92 -4.59 -1.68 -11.96
C LYS A 92 -4.73 -3.14 -11.53
N ILE A 93 -4.20 -3.47 -10.37
CA ILE A 93 -4.30 -4.80 -9.78
C ILE A 93 -5.76 -5.03 -9.39
N SER A 94 -6.39 -6.02 -10.01
CA SER A 94 -7.76 -6.46 -9.72
C SER A 94 -7.75 -7.78 -8.94
N GLU A 95 -8.91 -8.19 -8.42
CA GLU A 95 -9.09 -9.48 -7.77
C GLU A 95 -8.75 -10.63 -8.73
N ALA A 96 -9.11 -10.52 -10.01
CA ALA A 96 -8.71 -11.49 -11.02
C ALA A 96 -7.18 -11.55 -11.20
N PHE A 97 -6.48 -10.41 -11.13
CA PHE A 97 -5.03 -10.37 -11.18
C PHE A 97 -4.40 -10.98 -9.93
N LEU A 98 -4.91 -10.65 -8.74
CA LEU A 98 -4.48 -11.24 -7.48
C LEU A 98 -4.60 -12.76 -7.54
N TRP A 99 -5.77 -13.29 -7.89
CA TRP A 99 -6.03 -14.72 -7.98
C TRP A 99 -5.08 -15.43 -8.94
N ARG A 100 -4.91 -14.85 -10.12
CA ARG A 100 -4.16 -15.48 -11.21
C ARG A 100 -2.64 -15.41 -10.99
N PHE A 101 -2.14 -14.33 -10.41
CA PHE A 101 -0.71 -14.02 -10.42
C PHE A 101 -0.09 -13.81 -9.05
N LEU A 102 -0.77 -13.23 -8.06
CA LEU A 102 -0.11 -12.92 -6.78
C LEU A 102 -0.39 -13.96 -5.68
N VAL A 103 -1.59 -14.55 -5.67
CA VAL A 103 -1.94 -15.67 -4.78
C VAL A 103 -0.99 -16.86 -4.95
N PRO A 104 -0.61 -17.30 -6.17
CA PRO A 104 0.38 -18.36 -6.34
C PRO A 104 1.75 -18.03 -5.71
N MET A 105 2.20 -16.78 -5.80
CA MET A 105 3.49 -16.36 -5.24
C MET A 105 3.45 -16.46 -3.72
N ALA A 106 2.35 -16.03 -3.09
CA ALA A 106 2.17 -16.22 -1.65
C ALA A 106 2.06 -17.70 -1.25
N ASN A 107 1.38 -18.52 -2.06
CA ASN A 107 1.34 -19.97 -1.86
C ASN A 107 2.72 -20.64 -1.96
N TRP A 108 3.68 -20.04 -2.69
CA TRP A 108 5.07 -20.49 -2.75
C TRP A 108 5.93 -20.04 -1.57
N GLY A 109 5.34 -19.37 -0.58
CA GLY A 109 6.03 -18.95 0.65
C GLY A 109 6.64 -17.54 0.57
N TYR A 110 6.13 -16.67 -0.30
CA TYR A 110 6.54 -15.26 -0.33
C TYR A 110 5.52 -14.39 0.39
N VAL A 111 5.98 -13.42 1.19
CA VAL A 111 5.14 -12.26 1.49
C VAL A 111 5.14 -11.39 0.24
N VAL A 112 3.96 -11.12 -0.33
CA VAL A 112 3.83 -10.29 -1.53
C VAL A 112 3.23 -8.94 -1.15
N VAL A 113 3.90 -7.86 -1.52
CA VAL A 113 3.37 -6.50 -1.35
C VAL A 113 3.31 -5.82 -2.71
N ALA A 114 2.23 -5.09 -2.97
CA ALA A 114 2.00 -4.49 -4.28
C ALA A 114 1.29 -3.13 -4.14
N SER A 115 1.85 -2.09 -4.76
CA SER A 115 1.24 -0.77 -4.81
C SER A 115 0.32 -0.65 -6.03
N GLN A 116 -0.82 0.04 -5.89
CA GLN A 116 -1.59 0.54 -7.03
C GLN A 116 -0.98 1.80 -7.65
N TYR A 117 0.06 2.35 -7.03
CA TYR A 117 0.58 3.71 -7.22
C TYR A 117 -0.44 4.80 -6.89
N ARG A 118 0.04 5.96 -6.45
CA ARG A 118 -0.79 7.12 -6.08
C ARG A 118 -1.79 7.50 -7.18
N GLY A 119 -2.98 7.93 -6.75
CA GLY A 119 -4.04 8.41 -7.64
C GLY A 119 -4.88 7.32 -8.31
N ASN A 120 -4.68 6.04 -7.94
CA ASN A 120 -5.42 4.91 -8.51
C ASN A 120 -6.27 4.18 -7.48
N ASP A 121 -7.32 3.53 -7.95
CA ASP A 121 -8.19 2.65 -7.20
C ASP A 121 -8.82 3.31 -5.96
N GLY A 122 -9.09 4.60 -6.08
CA GLY A 122 -9.60 5.47 -5.01
C GLY A 122 -8.52 6.11 -4.13
N GLY A 123 -7.24 5.87 -4.39
CA GLY A 123 -6.12 6.54 -3.73
C GLY A 123 -5.93 8.00 -4.16
N GLU A 124 -5.18 8.75 -3.35
CA GLU A 124 -4.94 10.18 -3.53
C GLU A 124 -3.75 10.46 -4.46
N GLY A 125 -3.71 11.65 -5.07
CA GLY A 125 -2.62 12.10 -5.94
C GLY A 125 -2.81 11.71 -7.40
N ARG A 126 -1.70 11.58 -8.13
CA ARG A 126 -1.69 11.23 -9.56
C ARG A 126 -0.44 10.44 -9.90
N GLU A 127 -0.64 9.27 -10.50
CA GLU A 127 0.44 8.44 -11.03
C GLU A 127 1.30 9.18 -12.06
N GLU A 128 2.59 8.91 -12.00
CA GLU A 128 3.63 9.39 -12.92
C GLU A 128 4.33 8.19 -13.57
N PHE A 129 5.27 8.42 -14.47
CA PHE A 129 6.01 7.34 -15.14
C PHE A 129 7.40 7.20 -14.51
N GLY A 130 7.46 6.64 -13.30
CA GLY A 130 8.71 6.52 -12.54
C GLY A 130 9.15 7.85 -11.93
N GLY A 131 8.19 8.73 -11.64
CA GLY A 131 8.39 9.96 -10.90
C GLY A 131 8.17 9.71 -9.42
N ALA A 132 7.30 10.50 -8.80
CA ALA A 132 7.06 10.40 -7.37
C ALA A 132 6.40 9.07 -6.96
N ASP A 133 5.78 8.34 -7.89
CA ASP A 133 5.24 6.99 -7.69
C ASP A 133 6.33 5.94 -7.36
N VAL A 134 7.61 6.23 -7.60
CA VAL A 134 8.72 5.38 -7.12
C VAL A 134 8.73 5.33 -5.58
N ASP A 135 8.44 6.45 -4.92
CA ASP A 135 8.37 6.49 -3.45
C ASP A 135 7.24 5.59 -2.92
N ASP A 136 6.16 5.41 -3.67
CA ASP A 136 5.06 4.53 -3.29
C ASP A 136 5.53 3.08 -3.17
N VAL A 137 6.45 2.65 -4.04
CA VAL A 137 7.06 1.32 -3.98
C VAL A 137 8.02 1.20 -2.81
N LEU A 138 8.91 2.19 -2.61
CA LEU A 138 9.89 2.16 -1.54
C LEU A 138 9.22 2.19 -0.16
N ASN A 139 8.10 2.90 -0.04
CA ASN A 139 7.31 2.99 1.18
C ASN A 139 6.50 1.72 1.47
N LEU A 140 6.57 0.67 0.64
CA LEU A 140 6.08 -0.67 1.02
C LEU A 140 7.09 -1.45 1.88
N MET A 141 8.38 -1.12 1.81
CA MET A 141 9.43 -1.86 2.52
C MET A 141 9.30 -1.84 4.07
N PRO A 142 8.85 -0.75 4.72
CA PRO A 142 8.69 -0.72 6.17
C PRO A 142 7.33 -1.23 6.68
N LEU A 143 6.39 -1.59 5.79
CA LEU A 143 5.07 -2.12 6.14
C LEU A 143 5.15 -3.58 6.61
#